data_AF-A0A940EQ97-F1
#
_entry.id   AF-A0A940EQ97-F1
#
_cell.length_a   1.000
_cell.length_b   1.000
_cell.length_c   1.000
_cell.angle_alpha   90.00
_cell.angle_beta   90.00
_cell.angle_gamma   90.00
#
_symmetry.space_group_name_H-M   'P 1'
#
loop_
_entity.id
_entity.type
_entity.pdbx_description
1 polymer ?
#
loop_
_entity_poly.entity_id
_entity_poly.type
_entity_poly.pdbx_seq_one_letter_code
_entity_poly.pdbx_strand_id
1 'polypeptide(L)'
;MPEGLPSRHGAEELIDLNDLRVFAYVASLASFSLAADALNIHKSSVSRSIARLETLLGTPLIERTTRKVELTRRGVALKDNCVEILSRVSETIEYMTSFSSPSARHPGTRSSRTGRALPKQFATAS
;
A
#
# COMPACT_ATOMS: atom_id res chain seq x y z
N MET A 1 7.68 2.81 -34.13
CA MET A 1 6.94 2.36 -32.93
C MET A 1 7.93 2.34 -31.78
N PRO A 2 7.87 3.25 -30.78
CA PRO A 2 8.74 3.12 -29.63
C PRO A 2 8.23 1.96 -28.77
N GLU A 3 9.01 0.87 -28.75
CA GLU A 3 8.93 -0.15 -27.70
C GLU A 3 8.99 0.56 -26.35
N GLY A 4 7.97 0.36 -25.52
CA GLY A 4 7.92 0.92 -24.18
C GLY A 4 9.17 0.49 -23.42
N LEU A 5 10.02 1.48 -23.13
CA LEU A 5 11.20 1.32 -22.28
C LEU A 5 10.81 0.50 -21.05
N PRO A 6 11.44 -0.66 -20.74
CA PRO A 6 11.35 -1.19 -19.39
C PRO A 6 11.90 -0.10 -18.48
N SER A 7 11.00 0.52 -17.70
CA SER A 7 11.36 1.56 -16.74
C SER A 7 12.55 1.05 -15.94
N ARG A 8 13.65 1.81 -15.98
CA ARG A 8 15.00 1.45 -15.54
C ARG A 8 15.10 1.30 -14.02
N HIS A 9 14.26 0.47 -13.40
CA HIS A 9 14.34 0.09 -12.00
C HIS A 9 14.81 -1.36 -11.91
N GLY A 10 15.98 -1.62 -12.47
CA GLY A 10 16.78 -2.80 -12.20
C GLY A 10 18.16 -2.32 -11.77
N ALA A 11 18.38 -2.17 -10.46
CA ALA A 11 19.72 -2.09 -9.85
C ALA A 11 19.69 -1.90 -8.31
N GLU A 12 18.62 -1.35 -7.73
CA GLU A 12 18.47 -1.25 -6.27
C GLU A 12 17.10 -1.83 -5.92
N GLU A 13 17.09 -2.98 -5.25
CA GLU A 13 15.91 -3.76 -4.89
C GLU A 13 15.10 -3.05 -3.78
N LEU A 14 14.53 -1.90 -4.15
CA LEU A 14 13.68 -1.10 -3.29
C LEU A 14 12.23 -1.52 -3.54
N ILE A 15 11.57 -1.87 -2.44
CA ILE A 15 10.15 -2.22 -2.42
C ILE A 15 9.34 -1.04 -2.96
N ASP A 16 8.53 -1.29 -4.00
CA ASP A 16 7.57 -0.30 -4.51
C ASP A 16 6.41 -0.13 -3.51
N LEU A 17 6.22 1.08 -2.98
CA LEU A 17 5.12 1.40 -2.09
C LEU A 17 3.75 1.17 -2.75
N ASN A 18 3.67 1.27 -4.08
CA ASN A 18 2.48 0.91 -4.82
C ASN A 18 2.18 -0.59 -4.72
N ASP A 19 3.20 -1.45 -4.71
CA ASP A 19 3.00 -2.89 -4.55
C ASP A 19 2.49 -3.21 -3.14
N LEU A 20 3.04 -2.56 -2.10
CA LEU A 20 2.52 -2.68 -0.73
C LEU A 20 1.09 -2.19 -0.61
N ARG A 21 0.75 -1.09 -1.28
CA ARG A 21 -0.62 -0.57 -1.34
C ARG A 21 -1.55 -1.58 -2.01
N VAL A 22 -1.19 -2.08 -3.20
CA VAL A 22 -1.98 -3.09 -3.92
C VAL A 22 -2.22 -4.33 -3.04
N PHE A 23 -1.17 -4.85 -2.40
CA PHE A 23 -1.27 -5.97 -1.48
C PHE A 23 -2.22 -5.67 -0.31
N ALA A 24 -2.12 -4.50 0.33
CA ALA A 24 -2.99 -4.12 1.44
C ALA A 24 -4.48 -4.10 1.06
N TYR A 25 -4.81 -3.65 -0.16
CA TYR A 25 -6.20 -3.69 -0.66
C TYR A 25 -6.67 -5.12 -0.92
N VAL A 26 -5.87 -5.95 -1.60
CA VAL A 26 -6.24 -7.35 -1.85
C VAL A 26 -6.38 -8.12 -0.54
N ALA A 27 -5.50 -7.88 0.43
CA ALA A 27 -5.52 -8.49 1.76
C ALA A 27 -6.69 -8.00 2.63
N SER A 28 -7.28 -6.85 2.33
CA SER A 28 -8.43 -6.31 3.06
C SER A 28 -9.75 -6.74 2.44
N LEU A 29 -9.82 -6.81 1.10
CA LEU A 29 -11.03 -7.13 0.34
C LEU A 29 -11.15 -8.61 -0.02
N ALA A 30 -10.09 -9.41 0.21
CA ALA A 30 -9.99 -10.81 -0.19
C ALA A 30 -10.39 -11.04 -1.67
N SER A 31 -10.09 -10.06 -2.55
CA SER A 31 -10.47 -10.11 -3.96
C SER A 31 -9.55 -9.24 -4.81
N PHE A 32 -9.03 -9.84 -5.89
CA PHE A 32 -8.24 -9.13 -6.89
C PHE A 32 -9.09 -8.15 -7.71
N SER A 33 -10.35 -8.49 -7.96
CA SER A 33 -11.25 -7.62 -8.74
C SER A 33 -11.66 -6.40 -7.91
N LEU A 34 -12.11 -6.60 -6.66
CA LEU A 34 -12.51 -5.49 -5.80
C LEU A 34 -11.33 -4.55 -5.49
N ALA A 35 -10.12 -5.10 -5.33
CA ALA A 35 -8.93 -4.27 -5.16
C ALA A 35 -8.56 -3.49 -6.43
N ALA A 36 -8.73 -4.08 -7.61
CA ALA A 36 -8.52 -3.40 -8.88
C ALA A 36 -9.49 -2.21 -9.03
N ASP A 37 -10.77 -2.44 -8.72
CA ASP A 37 -11.81 -1.41 -8.76
C ASP A 37 -11.53 -0.30 -7.74
N ALA A 38 -11.20 -0.66 -6.49
CA ALA A 38 -10.90 0.31 -5.43
C ALA A 38 -9.66 1.16 -5.71
N LEU A 39 -8.68 0.61 -6.44
CA LEU A 39 -7.46 1.32 -6.83
C LEU A 39 -7.56 1.98 -8.22
N ASN A 40 -8.67 1.78 -8.92
CA ASN A 40 -8.88 2.24 -10.30
C ASN A 40 -7.75 1.80 -11.25
N ILE A 41 -7.34 0.53 -11.16
CA ILE A 41 -6.30 -0.08 -12.01
C ILE A 41 -6.78 -1.39 -12.62
N HIS A 42 -6.09 -1.87 -13.66
CA HIS A 42 -6.42 -3.17 -14.26
C HIS A 42 -6.06 -4.33 -13.31
N LYS A 43 -6.88 -5.39 -13.33
CA LYS A 43 -6.64 -6.64 -12.59
C LYS A 43 -5.29 -7.29 -12.92
N SER A 44 -4.81 -7.14 -14.16
CA SER A 44 -3.47 -7.60 -14.56
C SER A 44 -2.36 -6.87 -13.81
N SER A 45 -2.51 -5.56 -13.55
CA SER A 45 -1.59 -4.77 -12.74
C SER A 45 -1.59 -5.25 -11.28
N VAL A 46 -2.77 -5.53 -10.71
CA VAL A 46 -2.89 -6.07 -9.35
C VAL A 46 -2.15 -7.40 -9.22
N SER A 47 -2.36 -8.32 -10.16
CA SER A 47 -1.67 -9.62 -10.14
C SER A 47 -0.16 -9.48 -10.29
N ARG A 48 0.32 -8.52 -11.09
CA ARG A 48 1.75 -8.30 -11.31
C ARG A 48 2.42 -7.70 -10.07
N SER A 49 1.78 -6.74 -9.41
CA SER A 49 2.25 -6.16 -8.14
C SER A 49 2.40 -7.20 -7.04
N ILE A 50 1.41 -8.10 -6.88
CA ILE A 50 1.50 -9.19 -5.90
C ILE A 50 2.62 -10.16 -6.26
N ALA A 51 2.72 -10.57 -7.52
CA ALA A 51 3.79 -11.48 -7.95
C ALA A 51 5.19 -10.89 -7.70
N ARG A 52 5.38 -9.57 -7.90
CA ARG A 52 6.64 -8.89 -7.56
C ARG A 52 6.94 -8.95 -6.07
N LEU A 53 5.96 -8.67 -5.21
CA LEU A 53 6.14 -8.77 -3.76
C LEU A 53 6.48 -10.19 -3.30
N GLU A 54 5.78 -11.19 -3.82
CA GLU A 54 6.04 -12.60 -3.51
C GLU A 54 7.42 -13.04 -3.99
N THR A 55 7.87 -12.53 -5.14
CA THR A 55 9.21 -12.79 -5.70
C THR A 55 10.29 -12.17 -4.81
N LEU A 56 10.13 -10.90 -4.43
CA LEU A 56 11.08 -10.17 -3.58
C LEU A 56 11.19 -10.80 -2.18
N LEU A 57 10.06 -11.25 -1.62
CA LEU A 57 10.03 -11.90 -0.31
C LEU A 57 10.34 -13.41 -0.37
N GLY A 58 10.51 -13.97 -1.58
CA GLY A 58 10.74 -15.40 -1.82
C GLY A 58 9.65 -16.31 -1.26
N THR A 59 8.45 -15.78 -0.97
CA THR A 59 7.40 -16.51 -0.26
C THR A 59 6.00 -16.10 -0.71
N PRO A 60 5.06 -17.06 -0.81
CA PRO A 60 3.68 -16.74 -1.15
C PRO A 60 3.02 -15.97 -0.01
N LEU A 61 2.35 -14.88 -0.35
CA LEU A 61 1.57 -14.06 0.56
C LEU A 61 0.09 -14.41 0.48
N ILE A 62 -0.34 -14.92 -0.67
CA ILE A 62 -1.73 -15.20 -0.97
C ILE A 62 -1.87 -16.63 -1.51
N GLU A 63 -2.79 -17.39 -0.92
CA GLU A 63 -3.25 -18.65 -1.48
C GLU A 63 -4.48 -18.40 -2.36
N ARG A 64 -4.34 -18.75 -3.64
CA ARG A 64 -5.44 -18.71 -4.59
C ARG A 64 -6.17 -20.05 -4.55
N THR A 65 -7.30 -20.10 -3.87
CA THR A 65 -8.31 -21.11 -4.19
C THR A 65 -9.21 -20.54 -5.28
N THR A 66 -9.70 -21.34 -6.21
CA THR A 66 -10.50 -20.88 -7.37
C THR A 66 -11.79 -20.14 -6.99
N ARG A 67 -12.14 -20.08 -5.71
CA ARG A 67 -13.33 -19.43 -5.16
C ARG A 67 -13.03 -18.40 -4.06
N LYS A 68 -11.83 -18.39 -3.47
CA LYS A 68 -11.45 -17.49 -2.37
C LYS A 68 -9.98 -17.12 -2.41
N VAL A 69 -9.71 -15.86 -2.10
CA VAL A 69 -8.36 -15.35 -1.82
C VAL A 69 -8.15 -15.48 -0.33
N GLU A 70 -7.15 -16.25 0.09
CA GLU A 70 -6.77 -16.38 1.50
C GLU A 70 -5.34 -15.91 1.71
N LEU A 71 -5.07 -15.29 2.86
CA LEU A 71 -3.72 -14.84 3.21
C LEU A 71 -2.95 -15.98 3.86
N THR A 72 -1.69 -16.15 3.46
CA THR A 72 -0.77 -17.02 4.19
C THR A 72 -0.43 -16.38 5.55
N ARG A 73 0.18 -17.16 6.45
CA ARG A 73 0.70 -16.62 7.72
C ARG A 73 1.64 -15.43 7.51
N ARG A 74 2.44 -15.46 6.44
CA ARG A 74 3.32 -14.35 6.03
C ARG A 74 2.53 -13.18 5.46
N GLY A 75 1.49 -13.45 4.66
CA GLY A 75 0.57 -12.42 4.17
C GLY A 75 -0.13 -11.65 5.29
N VAL A 76 -0.59 -12.35 6.33
CA VAL A 76 -1.19 -11.70 7.51
C VAL A 76 -0.19 -10.77 8.21
N ALA A 77 1.02 -11.26 8.48
CA ALA A 77 2.06 -10.44 9.11
C ALA A 77 2.45 -9.23 8.25
N LEU A 78 2.56 -9.41 6.93
CA LEU A 78 2.88 -8.31 6.02
C LEU A 78 1.76 -7.26 5.99
N LYS A 79 0.49 -7.68 6.04
CA LYS A 79 -0.67 -6.77 6.02
C LYS A 79 -0.60 -5.75 7.16
N ASP A 80 -0.31 -6.22 8.38
CA ASP A 80 -0.21 -5.35 9.56
C ASP A 80 0.94 -4.34 9.41
N ASN A 81 2.06 -4.77 8.85
CA ASN A 81 3.21 -3.90 8.58
C ASN A 81 2.94 -2.89 7.46
N CYS A 82 2.24 -3.30 6.38
CA CYS A 82 1.87 -2.41 5.29
C CYS A 82 1.02 -1.24 5.77
N VAL A 83 0.07 -1.49 6.67
CA VAL A 83 -0.77 -0.43 7.25
C VAL A 83 0.09 0.60 7.97
N GLU A 84 1.06 0.16 8.77
CA GLU A 84 1.95 1.05 9.51
C GLU A 84 2.86 1.88 8.58
N ILE A 85 3.45 1.25 7.58
CA ILE A 85 4.32 1.91 6.60
C ILE A 85 3.53 2.97 5.82
N LEU A 86 2.36 2.60 5.28
CA LEU A 86 1.54 3.53 4.50
C LEU A 86 0.96 4.65 5.35
N SER A 87 0.65 4.41 6.63
CA SER A 87 0.26 5.46 7.58
C SER A 87 1.39 6.46 7.78
N ARG A 88 2.62 5.99 8.08
CA ARG A 88 3.79 6.85 8.27
C ARG A 88 4.08 7.72 7.05
N VAL A 89 3.99 7.13 5.86
CA VAL A 89 4.17 7.88 4.60
C VAL A 89 3.09 8.96 4.47
N SER A 90 1.83 8.62 4.73
CA SER A 90 0.71 9.57 4.65
C SER A 90 0.86 10.71 5.66
N GLU A 91 1.18 10.39 6.92
CA GLU A 91 1.42 11.35 8.00
C GLU A 91 2.58 12.29 7.66
N THR A 92 3.67 11.76 7.09
CA THR A 92 4.83 12.56 6.68
C THR A 92 4.44 13.57 5.59
N ILE A 93 3.66 13.14 4.58
CA ILE A 93 3.18 14.03 3.52
C ILE A 93 2.26 15.10 4.10
N GLU A 94 1.32 14.72 4.97
CA GLU A 94 0.40 15.67 5.62
C GLU A 94 1.17 16.71 6.45
N TYR A 95 2.12 16.28 7.27
CA TYR A 95 3.00 17.17 8.03
C TYR A 95 3.74 18.15 7.13
N MET A 96 4.35 17.68 6.04
CA MET A 96 5.10 18.52 5.10
C MET A 96 4.20 19.51 4.36
N THR A 97 2.98 19.12 3.99
CA THR A 97 2.02 20.04 3.36
C THR A 97 1.49 21.09 4.34
N SER A 98 1.29 20.73 5.61
CA SER A 98 0.91 21.68 6.67
C SER A 98 2.02 22.68 7.02
N PHE A 99 3.29 22.33 6.75
CA PHE A 99 4.45 23.19 6.96
C PHE A 99 4.58 24.33 5.93
N SER A 100 3.85 24.29 4.80
CA SER A 100 4.00 25.24 3.68
C SER A 100 3.32 26.61 3.89
N SER A 101 3.10 27.04 5.13
CA SER A 101 2.79 28.44 5.44
C SER A 101 3.70 28.97 6.54
N PRO A 102 4.79 29.68 6.22
CA PRO A 102 5.73 30.21 7.21
C PRO A 102 5.21 31.51 7.84
N SER A 103 3.93 31.59 8.21
CA SER A 103 3.39 32.74 8.94
C SER A 103 2.18 32.37 9.79
N ALA A 104 2.41 31.53 10.79
CA ALA A 104 1.67 31.64 12.04
C ALA A 104 2.56 31.09 13.14
N ARG A 105 3.11 32.00 13.96
CA ARG A 105 3.60 31.67 15.29
C ARG A 105 2.62 30.70 15.93
N HIS A 106 3.07 29.54 16.40
CA HIS A 106 2.35 28.91 17.49
C HIS A 106 3.28 28.34 18.56
N PRO A 107 2.94 28.61 19.83
CA PRO A 107 3.64 28.08 20.99
C PRO A 107 3.41 26.58 21.10
N GLY A 108 4.33 25.92 21.81
CA GLY A 108 4.41 24.47 21.85
C GLY A 108 3.11 23.76 22.20
N THR A 109 2.95 22.55 21.68
CA THR A 109 2.14 21.54 22.36
C THR A 109 2.77 20.17 22.25
N ARG A 110 2.81 19.57 23.44
CA ARG A 110 3.10 18.19 23.79
C ARG A 110 1.92 17.32 23.37
N SER A 111 2.21 16.10 22.94
CA SER A 111 1.40 14.87 23.02
C SER A 111 -0.07 14.93 22.54
N SER A 112 -0.39 14.10 21.57
CA SER A 112 -1.63 13.30 21.67
C SER A 112 -1.53 11.99 20.92
N ARG A 113 -1.91 10.98 21.68
CA ARG A 113 -2.17 9.59 21.31
C ARG A 113 -3.51 9.61 20.60
N THR A 114 -3.57 9.47 19.28
CA THR A 114 -4.83 9.44 18.49
C THR A 114 -5.00 8.10 17.79
N GLY A 115 -6.23 7.61 17.81
CA GLY A 115 -6.62 6.28 17.36
C GLY A 115 -6.19 5.99 15.92
N ARG A 116 -5.67 4.78 15.72
CA ARG A 116 -5.13 4.28 14.45
C ARG A 116 -6.27 4.02 13.46
N ALA A 117 -6.75 5.08 12.82
CA ALA A 117 -7.59 4.99 11.63
C ALA A 117 -6.68 4.78 10.41
N LEU A 118 -7.07 3.87 9.52
CA LEU A 118 -6.45 3.75 8.21
C LEU A 118 -6.54 5.12 7.48
N PRO A 119 -5.52 5.51 6.69
CA PRO A 119 -5.57 6.78 5.96
C PRO A 119 -6.82 6.82 5.07
N LYS A 120 -7.47 8.00 4.94
CA LYS A 120 -8.80 8.19 4.33
C LYS A 120 -9.02 7.49 2.98
N GLN A 121 -7.94 7.25 2.23
CA GLN A 121 -7.93 6.45 1.01
C GLN A 121 -8.41 5.00 1.18
N PHE A 122 -8.29 4.38 2.36
CA PHE A 122 -8.77 3.03 2.67
C PHE A 122 -10.18 2.99 3.28
N ALA A 123 -10.82 4.14 3.48
CA ALA A 123 -12.15 4.25 4.08
C ALA A 123 -13.24 4.29 2.99
N THR A 124 -13.35 3.24 2.17
CA THR A 124 -14.47 3.02 1.23
C THR A 124 -14.44 1.52 0.88
N ALA A 125 -15.50 0.71 0.98
CA ALA A 125 -16.91 0.94 0.70
C ALA A 125 -17.84 0.23 1.71
N SER A 126 -18.94 0.89 2.05
CA SER A 126 -20.19 0.29 2.56
C SER A 126 -21.10 -0.06 1.39
#